data_AF-A0A0F4J702-F1
#
_entry.id   AF-A0A0F4J702-F1
#
_cell.length_a   1.000
_cell.length_b   1.000
_cell.length_c   1.000
_cell.angle_alpha   90.00
_cell.angle_beta   90.00
_cell.angle_gamma   90.00
#
_symmetry.space_group_name_H-M   'P 1'
#
loop_
_entity.id
_entity.type
_entity.pdbx_description
1 polymer ?
#
loop_
_entity_poly.entity_id
_entity_poly.type
_entity_poly.pdbx_seq_one_letter_code
_entity_poly.pdbx_strand_id
1 'polypeptide(L)'
;MWFDSGRVCLDLLATRTPQGAEAIHDGDELRLWLVGAGLVPDRTPLGRLGPDWVEAFRRLRRDVDSLVRAELAGSAPEEDALARVNAAAAGPPPGVCAVRDREGHLVRELCGGVECAGLLATVARDAVELLTDPGDLALLRSCGGDGCARLYL
;
A
#
# COMPACT_ATOMS: atom_id res chain seq x y z
N MET A 1 11.14 8.45 7.78
CA MET A 1 9.87 9.12 7.44
C MET A 1 9.57 8.72 6.01
N TRP A 2 8.42 8.09 5.78
CA TRP A 2 8.00 7.66 4.45
C TRP A 2 7.39 8.84 3.69
N PHE A 3 7.37 8.73 2.38
CA PHE A 3 6.65 9.69 1.55
C PHE A 3 5.15 9.49 1.78
N ASP A 4 4.43 10.59 1.99
CA ASP A 4 2.97 10.63 2.07
C ASP A 4 2.48 11.23 0.76
N SER A 5 1.86 10.38 -0.04
CA SER A 5 1.33 10.68 -1.37
C SER A 5 -0.18 10.98 -1.33
N GLY A 6 -0.78 11.00 -0.14
CA GLY A 6 -2.22 11.12 0.07
C GLY A 6 -2.98 9.79 -0.03
N ARG A 7 -2.35 8.70 -0.49
CA ARG A 7 -2.95 7.35 -0.59
C ARG A 7 -1.93 6.25 -0.36
N VAL A 8 -2.32 5.19 0.36
CA VAL A 8 -1.39 4.13 0.75
C VAL A 8 -0.92 3.27 -0.43
N CYS A 9 -1.74 3.11 -1.47
CA CYS A 9 -1.33 2.42 -2.69
C CYS A 9 -0.19 3.16 -3.41
N LEU A 10 -0.21 4.49 -3.40
CA LEU A 10 0.83 5.34 -3.98
C LEU A 10 2.07 5.42 -3.06
N ASP A 11 1.88 5.40 -1.74
CA ASP A 11 3.00 5.28 -0.78
C ASP A 11 3.77 3.97 -0.97
N LEU A 12 3.06 2.88 -1.30
CA LEU A 12 3.71 1.62 -1.65
C LEU A 12 4.55 1.76 -2.92
N LEU A 13 4.08 2.49 -3.94
CA LEU A 13 4.87 2.75 -5.16
C LEU A 13 6.14 3.53 -4.83
N ALA A 14 6.06 4.49 -3.91
CA ALA A 14 7.18 5.33 -3.49
C ALA A 14 8.31 4.56 -2.79
N THR A 15 8.11 3.28 -2.43
CA THR A 15 9.16 2.39 -1.90
C THR A 15 10.15 1.89 -2.96
N ARG A 16 9.87 2.12 -4.25
CA ARG A 16 10.83 1.91 -5.35
C ARG A 16 11.25 3.27 -5.89
N THR A 17 12.54 3.51 -6.02
CA THR A 17 13.01 4.70 -6.76
C THR A 17 13.02 4.42 -8.27
N PRO A 18 12.95 5.46 -9.13
CA PRO A 18 13.07 5.28 -10.58
C PRO A 18 14.40 4.66 -11.01
N GLN A 19 15.47 4.89 -10.23
CA GLN A 19 16.79 4.29 -10.44
C GLN A 19 16.85 2.82 -9.98
N GLY A 20 15.76 2.29 -9.45
CA GLY A 20 15.65 0.91 -9.02
C GLY A 20 16.25 0.63 -7.65
N ALA A 21 16.33 1.62 -6.76
CA ALA A 21 16.55 1.35 -5.35
C ALA A 21 15.25 0.79 -4.74
N GLU A 22 15.37 -0.33 -4.03
CA GLU A 22 14.29 -0.91 -3.22
C GLU A 22 14.39 -0.33 -1.81
N ALA A 23 13.26 -0.04 -1.15
CA ALA A 23 13.26 0.37 0.25
C ALA A 23 12.74 -0.72 1.19
N ILE A 24 11.89 -1.63 0.70
CA ILE A 24 11.42 -2.79 1.45
C ILE A 24 12.35 -3.95 1.12
N HIS A 25 13.48 -4.09 1.83
CA HIS A 25 14.48 -5.13 1.56
C HIS A 25 14.10 -6.47 2.21
N ASP A 26 13.68 -6.41 3.47
CA ASP A 26 13.26 -7.55 4.25
C ASP A 26 12.03 -7.23 5.13
N GLY A 27 11.73 -8.14 6.05
CA GLY A 27 10.57 -8.05 6.93
C GLY A 27 10.62 -6.89 7.93
N ASP A 28 11.82 -6.42 8.29
CA ASP A 28 12.00 -5.31 9.22
C ASP A 28 11.69 -3.98 8.52
N GLU A 29 12.17 -3.76 7.29
CA GLU A 29 11.73 -2.58 6.51
C GLU A 29 10.25 -2.65 6.13
N LEU A 30 9.72 -3.83 5.82
CA LEU A 30 8.28 -3.98 5.57
C LEU A 30 7.47 -3.58 6.81
N ARG A 31 7.89 -3.99 8.01
CA ARG A 31 7.26 -3.59 9.26
C ARG A 31 7.30 -2.08 9.45
N LEU A 32 8.47 -1.46 9.24
CA LEU A 32 8.62 0.00 9.36
C LEU A 32 7.73 0.75 8.37
N TRP A 33 7.56 0.21 7.16
CA TRP A 33 6.65 0.78 6.16
C TRP A 33 5.17 0.61 6.58
N LEU A 34 4.75 -0.58 7.00
CA LEU A 34 3.38 -0.85 7.45
C LEU A 34 2.93 0.06 8.60
N VAL A 35 3.82 0.31 9.55
CA VAL A 35 3.57 1.24 10.66
C VAL A 35 3.59 2.69 10.17
N GLY A 36 4.60 3.04 9.38
CA GLY A 36 4.77 4.39 8.87
C GLY A 36 3.66 4.86 7.91
N ALA A 37 3.07 3.94 7.17
CA ALA A 37 1.90 4.16 6.30
C ALA A 37 0.56 4.06 7.05
N GLY A 38 0.57 3.86 8.38
CA GLY A 38 -0.63 3.81 9.22
C GLY A 38 -1.50 2.55 9.08
N LEU A 39 -1.09 1.57 8.26
CA LEU A 39 -1.82 0.31 8.09
C LEU A 39 -1.86 -0.50 9.38
N VAL A 40 -0.74 -0.49 10.11
CA VAL A 40 -0.58 -1.18 11.38
C VAL A 40 -0.27 -0.15 12.47
N PRO A 41 -1.08 -0.05 13.53
CA PRO A 41 -0.74 0.78 14.69
C PRO A 41 0.61 0.39 15.31
N ASP A 42 1.38 1.39 15.76
CA ASP A 42 2.77 1.24 16.26
C ASP A 42 2.95 0.19 17.38
N ARG A 43 1.87 -0.12 18.12
CA ARG A 43 1.87 -1.08 19.23
C ARG A 43 1.21 -2.42 18.91
N THR A 44 0.73 -2.62 17.68
CA THR A 44 0.09 -3.88 17.29
C THR A 44 1.13 -5.00 17.26
N PRO A 45 0.94 -6.10 18.04
CA PRO A 45 1.82 -7.25 17.98
C PRO A 45 1.74 -7.90 16.59
N LEU A 46 2.77 -7.70 15.78
CA LEU A 46 2.99 -8.44 14.55
C LEU A 46 4.05 -9.50 14.80
N GLY A 47 3.81 -10.72 14.31
CA GLY A 47 4.85 -11.74 14.23
C GLY A 47 6.00 -11.32 13.30
N ARG A 48 7.05 -12.14 13.22
CA ARG A 48 8.12 -11.91 12.25
C ARG A 48 7.53 -11.91 10.83
N LEU A 49 7.81 -10.87 10.05
CA LEU A 49 7.37 -10.81 8.66
C LEU A 49 8.38 -11.58 7.80
N GLY A 50 7.92 -12.64 7.15
CA GLY A 50 8.77 -13.51 6.35
C GLY A 50 9.12 -12.92 4.98
N PRO A 51 10.08 -13.53 4.26
CA PRO A 51 10.43 -13.12 2.90
C PRO A 51 9.27 -13.26 1.91
N ASP A 52 8.31 -14.14 2.18
CA ASP A 52 7.07 -14.32 1.45
C ASP A 52 6.16 -13.08 1.50
N TRP A 53 6.06 -12.43 2.67
CA TRP A 53 5.33 -11.17 2.81
C TRP A 53 5.98 -10.07 1.97
N VAL A 54 7.30 -9.93 2.07
CA VAL A 54 8.07 -8.93 1.31
C VAL A 54 7.84 -9.09 -0.19
N GLU A 55 7.94 -10.31 -0.71
CA GLU A 55 7.70 -10.55 -2.13
C GLU A 55 6.24 -10.28 -2.52
N ALA A 56 5.27 -10.62 -1.67
CA ALA A 56 3.87 -10.34 -1.95
C ALA A 56 3.58 -8.83 -2.05
N PHE A 57 4.14 -8.00 -1.16
CA PHE A 57 4.03 -6.54 -1.24
C PHE A 57 4.74 -5.97 -2.47
N ARG A 58 5.95 -6.45 -2.79
CA ARG A 58 6.66 -6.04 -4.00
C ARG A 58 5.90 -6.41 -5.28
N ARG A 59 5.23 -7.57 -5.29
CA ARG A 59 4.39 -7.99 -6.41
C ARG A 59 3.17 -7.10 -6.56
N LEU A 60 2.43 -6.85 -5.48
CA LEU A 60 1.31 -5.92 -5.49
C LEU A 60 1.74 -4.54 -5.97
N ARG A 61 2.89 -4.04 -5.50
CA ARG A 61 3.45 -2.76 -5.95
C ARG A 61 3.68 -2.72 -7.47
N ARG A 62 4.26 -3.77 -8.06
CA ARG A 62 4.49 -3.85 -9.51
C ARG A 62 3.18 -3.84 -10.28
N ASP A 63 2.19 -4.60 -9.81
CA ASP A 63 0.87 -4.67 -10.44
C ASP A 63 0.17 -3.30 -10.37
N VAL A 64 0.16 -2.65 -9.20
CA VAL A 64 -0.44 -1.32 -9.03
C VAL A 64 0.30 -0.25 -9.85
N ASP A 65 1.64 -0.24 -9.86
CA ASP A 65 2.43 0.72 -10.65
C ASP A 65 2.11 0.60 -12.15
N SER A 66 1.99 -0.63 -12.66
CA SER A 66 1.60 -0.90 -14.05
C SER A 66 0.24 -0.30 -14.38
N LEU A 67 -0.77 -0.52 -13.52
CA LEU A 67 -2.13 -0.02 -13.74
C LEU A 67 -2.21 1.51 -13.66
N VAL A 68 -1.60 2.12 -12.64
CA VAL A 68 -1.61 3.58 -12.48
C VAL A 68 -0.88 4.28 -13.63
N ARG A 69 0.23 3.70 -14.11
CA ARG A 69 0.93 4.24 -15.29
C ARG A 69 0.14 4.07 -16.57
N ALA A 70 -0.56 2.94 -16.74
CA ALA A 70 -1.42 2.72 -17.90
C ALA A 70 -2.54 3.75 -17.97
N GLU A 71 -3.17 4.04 -16.82
CA GLU A 71 -4.21 5.07 -16.68
C GLU A 71 -3.67 6.47 -17.02
N LEU A 72 -2.54 6.87 -16.43
CA LEU A 72 -1.89 8.16 -16.72
C LEU A 72 -1.48 8.31 -18.19
N ALA A 73 -1.15 7.20 -18.86
CA ALA A 73 -0.80 7.17 -20.28
C ALA A 73 -2.01 7.09 -21.21
N GLY A 74 -3.24 6.90 -20.69
CA GLY A 74 -4.45 6.67 -21.50
C GLY A 74 -4.38 5.36 -22.30
N SER A 75 -3.70 4.35 -21.77
CA SER A 75 -3.47 3.05 -22.42
C SER A 75 -4.25 1.93 -21.72
N ALA A 76 -4.45 0.81 -22.42
CA ALA A 76 -5.13 -0.35 -21.85
C ALA A 76 -4.34 -0.94 -20.66
N PRO A 77 -5.00 -1.32 -19.56
CA PRO A 77 -4.34 -1.96 -18.43
C PRO A 77 -3.81 -3.35 -18.80
N GLU A 78 -2.78 -3.80 -18.09
CA GLU A 78 -2.39 -5.22 -18.12
C GLU A 78 -3.46 -6.05 -17.42
N GLU A 79 -4.23 -6.82 -18.19
CA GLU A 79 -5.35 -7.64 -17.69
C GLU A 79 -4.94 -8.58 -16.54
N ASP A 80 -3.75 -9.18 -16.64
CA ASP A 80 -3.26 -10.08 -15.59
C ASP A 80 -2.93 -9.33 -14.29
N ALA A 81 -2.40 -8.10 -14.36
CA ALA A 81 -2.17 -7.25 -13.18
C ALA A 81 -3.50 -6.80 -12.58
N LEU A 82 -4.44 -6.37 -13.43
CA LEU A 82 -5.78 -5.98 -13.02
C LEU A 82 -6.50 -7.11 -12.27
N ALA A 83 -6.46 -8.33 -12.82
CA ALA A 83 -7.05 -9.51 -12.18
C ALA A 83 -6.44 -9.80 -10.81
N ARG A 84 -5.11 -9.66 -10.66
CA ARG A 84 -4.41 -9.89 -9.39
C ARG A 84 -4.75 -8.84 -8.33
N VAL A 85 -4.78 -7.56 -8.72
CA VAL A 85 -5.16 -6.46 -7.82
C VAL A 85 -6.60 -6.65 -7.36
N ASN A 86 -7.53 -6.94 -8.29
CA ASN A 86 -8.93 -7.20 -7.94
C ASN A 86 -9.10 -8.42 -7.03
N ALA A 87 -8.37 -9.51 -7.28
CA ALA A 87 -8.39 -10.69 -6.43
C ALA A 87 -7.89 -10.38 -5.00
N ALA A 88 -6.82 -9.59 -4.86
CA ALA A 88 -6.34 -9.14 -3.57
C ALA A 88 -7.37 -8.22 -2.87
N ALA A 89 -7.93 -7.26 -3.60
CA ALA A 89 -8.93 -6.32 -3.08
C ALA A 89 -10.22 -7.01 -2.62
N ALA A 90 -10.60 -8.14 -3.23
CA ALA A 90 -11.77 -8.92 -2.82
C ALA A 90 -11.61 -9.60 -1.45
N GLY A 91 -10.37 -9.85 -0.99
CA GLY A 91 -10.10 -10.41 0.34
C GLY A 91 -10.49 -9.44 1.48
N PRO A 92 -10.82 -9.92 2.69
CA PRO A 92 -11.18 -9.06 3.80
C PRO A 92 -9.95 -8.31 4.35
N PRO A 93 -10.03 -6.99 4.61
CA PRO A 93 -8.96 -6.25 5.27
C PRO A 93 -8.96 -6.62 6.76
N PRO A 94 -7.90 -6.28 7.52
CA PRO A 94 -7.88 -6.54 8.95
C PRO A 94 -9.04 -5.81 9.62
N GLY A 95 -9.73 -6.49 10.54
CA GLY A 95 -10.76 -5.85 11.36
C GLY A 95 -10.14 -4.74 12.21
N VAL A 96 -10.88 -3.67 12.48
CA VAL A 96 -10.44 -2.57 13.36
C VAL A 96 -11.26 -2.54 14.64
N CYS A 97 -10.61 -2.30 15.77
CA CYS A 97 -11.26 -2.16 17.07
C CYS A 97 -10.73 -0.92 17.80
N ALA A 98 -11.58 -0.38 18.67
CA ALA A 98 -11.16 0.56 19.69
C ALA A 98 -10.89 -0.20 20.99
N VAL A 99 -9.69 -0.07 21.54
CA VAL A 99 -9.31 -0.64 22.85
C VAL A 99 -8.86 0.50 23.76
N ARG A 100 -8.77 0.23 25.08
CA ARG A 100 -8.22 1.21 26.03
C ARG A 100 -6.71 1.01 26.18
N ASP A 101 -5.93 2.08 26.08
CA ASP A 101 -4.51 2.06 26.44
C ASP A 101 -4.29 2.02 27.97
N ARG A 102 -3.02 2.07 28.40
CA ARG A 102 -2.68 2.02 29.84
C ARG A 102 -3.18 3.24 30.60
N GLU A 103 -3.35 4.34 29.90
CA GLU A 103 -3.82 5.63 30.39
C GLU A 103 -5.36 5.73 30.37
N GLY A 104 -6.05 4.74 29.78
CA GLY A 104 -7.50 4.62 29.72
C GLY A 104 -8.15 5.28 28.49
N HIS A 105 -7.37 5.81 27.55
CA HIS A 105 -7.84 6.43 26.31
C HIS A 105 -8.19 5.38 25.25
N LEU A 106 -9.13 5.70 24.36
CA LEU A 106 -9.44 4.84 23.22
C LEU A 106 -8.35 4.98 22.15
N VAL A 107 -7.74 3.85 21.78
CA VAL A 107 -6.76 3.73 20.70
C VAL A 107 -7.25 2.70 19.67
N ARG A 108 -6.85 2.90 18.41
CA ARG A 108 -7.14 1.95 17.32
C ARG A 108 -6.20 0.75 17.41
N GLU A 109 -6.76 -0.44 17.29
CA GLU A 109 -6.04 -1.69 17.07
C GLU A 109 -6.63 -2.49 15.91
N LEU A 110 -5.87 -3.48 15.43
CA LEU A 110 -6.37 -4.49 14.50
C LEU A 110 -6.92 -5.68 15.29
N CYS A 111 -8.13 -6.12 14.96
CA CYS A 111 -8.79 -7.23 15.66
C CYS A 111 -8.41 -8.57 15.05
N GLY A 112 -8.13 -9.53 15.91
CA GLY A 112 -7.75 -10.88 15.50
C GLY A 112 -6.31 -10.96 15.00
N GLY A 113 -5.96 -12.10 14.40
CA GLY A 113 -4.64 -12.29 13.79
C GLY A 113 -4.47 -11.39 12.56
N VAL A 114 -3.35 -10.68 12.48
CA VAL A 114 -2.99 -9.89 11.30
C VAL A 114 -2.30 -10.81 10.29
N GLU A 115 -2.97 -11.05 9.18
CA GLU A 115 -2.48 -11.90 8.09
C GLU A 115 -2.02 -11.05 6.90
N CYS A 116 -1.02 -11.53 6.16
CA CYS A 116 -0.46 -10.84 4.98
C CYS A 116 -1.55 -10.45 3.98
N ALA A 117 -2.45 -11.41 3.69
CA ALA A 117 -3.50 -11.24 2.72
C ALA A 117 -4.46 -10.08 3.08
N GLY A 118 -4.74 -9.87 4.38
CA GLY A 118 -5.59 -8.76 4.80
C GLY A 118 -4.93 -7.40 4.58
N LEU A 119 -3.64 -7.27 4.91
CA LEU A 119 -2.91 -6.03 4.67
C LEU A 119 -2.76 -5.73 3.17
N LEU A 120 -2.48 -6.76 2.35
CA LEU A 120 -2.49 -6.62 0.89
C LEU A 120 -3.86 -6.21 0.37
N ALA A 121 -4.95 -6.78 0.89
CA ALA A 121 -6.31 -6.40 0.53
C ALA A 121 -6.61 -4.92 0.85
N THR A 122 -6.07 -4.40 1.95
CA THR A 122 -6.22 -2.99 2.32
C THR A 122 -5.58 -2.07 1.27
N VAL A 123 -4.34 -2.36 0.88
CA VAL A 123 -3.63 -1.55 -0.14
C VAL A 123 -4.26 -1.72 -1.53
N ALA A 124 -4.66 -2.95 -1.89
CA ALA A 124 -5.29 -3.23 -3.18
C ALA A 124 -6.65 -2.54 -3.32
N ARG A 125 -7.44 -2.45 -2.24
CA ARG A 125 -8.70 -1.69 -2.25
C ARG A 125 -8.50 -0.21 -2.44
N ASP A 126 -7.53 0.39 -1.75
CA ASP A 126 -7.19 1.80 -1.96
C ASP A 126 -6.74 2.07 -3.41
N ALA A 127 -6.00 1.14 -4.04
CA ALA A 127 -5.67 1.23 -5.46
C ALA A 127 -6.91 1.14 -6.38
N VAL A 128 -7.85 0.24 -6.08
CA VAL A 128 -9.12 0.15 -6.83
C VAL A 128 -9.95 1.41 -6.66
N GLU A 129 -10.08 1.94 -5.44
CA GLU A 129 -10.77 3.21 -5.16
C GLU A 129 -10.15 4.35 -5.96
N LEU A 130 -8.82 4.51 -5.93
CA LEU A 130 -8.11 5.50 -6.74
C LEU A 130 -8.38 5.35 -8.24
N LEU A 131 -8.27 4.14 -8.79
CA LEU A 131 -8.39 3.89 -10.23
C LEU A 131 -9.84 3.93 -10.74
N THR A 132 -10.83 3.95 -9.85
CA THR A 132 -12.25 3.95 -10.22
C THR A 132 -12.99 5.23 -9.83
N ASP A 133 -12.33 6.15 -9.11
CA ASP A 133 -12.86 7.47 -8.77
C ASP A 133 -12.30 8.55 -9.75
N PRO A 134 -13.15 9.14 -10.63
CA PRO A 134 -12.70 10.17 -11.56
C PRO A 134 -12.16 11.44 -10.89
N GLY A 135 -12.62 11.75 -9.67
CA GLY A 135 -12.16 12.89 -8.88
C GLY A 135 -10.74 12.70 -8.40
N ASP A 136 -10.43 11.52 -7.85
CA ASP A 136 -9.05 11.18 -7.46
C ASP A 136 -8.11 11.11 -8.66
N LEU A 137 -8.54 10.50 -9.77
CA LEU A 137 -7.76 10.45 -11.01
C LEU A 137 -7.44 11.85 -11.54
N ALA A 138 -8.39 12.79 -11.45
CA ALA A 138 -8.17 14.18 -11.85
C ALA A 138 -7.15 14.92 -10.96
N LEU A 139 -6.94 14.46 -9.72
CA LEU A 139 -5.97 15.00 -8.78
C LEU A 139 -4.60 14.33 -8.90
N LEU A 140 -4.52 13.12 -9.44
CA LEU A 140 -3.27 12.38 -9.58
C LEU A 140 -2.20 13.17 -10.36
N ARG A 141 -1.01 13.30 -9.75
CA ARG A 141 0.15 13.99 -10.32
C ARG A 141 1.37 13.10 -10.34
N SER A 142 2.25 13.36 -11.30
CA SER A 142 3.62 12.86 -11.32
C SER A 142 4.58 14.00 -10.98
N CYS A 143 5.58 13.70 -10.17
CA CYS A 143 6.66 14.60 -9.81
C CYS A 143 7.40 15.12 -11.07
N GLY A 144 7.50 16.43 -11.24
CA GLY A 144 8.15 17.06 -12.40
C GLY A 144 9.67 17.23 -12.30
N GLY A 145 10.30 16.74 -11.22
CA GLY A 145 11.75 16.86 -11.03
C GLY A 145 12.54 15.83 -11.84
N ASP A 146 13.73 16.20 -12.30
CA ASP A 146 14.60 15.30 -13.05
C ASP A 146 14.89 14.01 -12.27
N GLY A 147 14.57 12.86 -12.88
CA GLY A 147 14.75 11.55 -12.26
C GLY A 147 13.78 11.21 -11.13
N CYS A 148 12.74 12.02 -10.91
CA CYS A 148 11.65 11.77 -9.98
C CYS A 148 10.45 11.20 -10.73
N ALA A 149 9.96 10.03 -10.33
CA ALA A 149 8.74 9.43 -10.90
C ALA A 149 7.73 9.06 -9.80
N ARG A 150 7.74 9.83 -8.70
CA ARG A 150 6.78 9.67 -7.61
C ARG A 150 5.41 10.17 -8.06
N LEU A 151 4.39 9.44 -7.62
CA LEU A 151 2.98 9.74 -7.85
C LEU A 151 2.35 10.17 -6.53
N TYR A 152 1.42 11.13 -6.60
CA TYR A 152 0.74 11.69 -5.43
C TYR A 152 -0.60 12.33 -5.84
N LEU A 153 -1.49 12.53 -4.86
CA LEU A 153 -2.71 13.34 -4.98
C LEU A 153 -2.50 14.77 -4.46
#